data_AF-A0A1B2HIZ5-F1
#
_entry.id   AF-A0A1B2HIZ5-F1
#
_cell.length_a   1.000
_cell.length_b   1.000
_cell.length_c   1.000
_cell.angle_alpha   90.00
_cell.angle_beta   90.00
_cell.angle_gamma   90.00
#
_symmetry.space_group_name_H-M   'P 1'
#
loop_
_entity.id
_entity.type
_entity.pdbx_description
1 polymer ?
#
loop_
_entity_poly.entity_id
_entity_poly.type
_entity_poly.pdbx_seq_one_letter_code
_entity_poly.pdbx_strand_id
1 'polypeptide(L)' 'MFGDLDELKAKATGGPAAAIMLVEAWRALLELHETTASGACRACGPRWRRRMCSVWRVAVAYFVRHERGAGGS' A
#
# COMPACT_ATOMS: atom_id res chain seq x y z
N MET A 1 13.19 -17.76 -6.75
CA MET A 1 13.70 -16.86 -7.80
C MET A 1 13.10 -15.48 -7.53
N PHE A 2 13.81 -14.63 -6.79
CA PHE A 2 13.31 -13.30 -6.36
C PHE A 2 14.07 -12.13 -7.02
N GLY A 3 14.85 -12.41 -8.07
CA GLY A 3 15.61 -11.37 -8.79
C GLY A 3 14.75 -10.26 -9.39
N ASP A 4 13.46 -10.53 -9.57
CA ASP A 4 12.46 -9.57 -10.03
C ASP A 4 12.17 -8.46 -9.00
N LEU A 5 12.36 -8.71 -7.69
CA LEU A 5 12.03 -7.72 -6.65
C LEU A 5 13.03 -6.56 -6.58
N ASP A 6 14.32 -6.83 -6.81
CA ASP A 6 15.34 -5.78 -6.81
C ASP A 6 15.29 -4.95 -8.09
N GLU A 7 14.96 -5.58 -9.22
CA GLU A 7 14.68 -4.87 -10.47
C GLU A 7 13.42 -4.00 -10.37
N LEU A 8 12.35 -4.53 -9.78
CA LEU A 8 11.13 -3.77 -9.50
C LEU A 8 11.41 -2.56 -8.60
N LYS A 9 12.23 -2.74 -7.56
CA LYS A 9 12.67 -1.62 -6.70
C LYS A 9 13.45 -0.58 -7.48
N ALA A 10 14.39 -1.00 -8.33
CA ALA A 10 15.19 -0.09 -9.16
C ALA A 10 14.31 0.71 -10.13
N LYS A 11 13.31 0.06 -10.77
CA LYS A 11 12.33 0.71 -11.64
C LYS A 11 11.39 1.68 -10.91
N ALA A 12 11.12 1.40 -9.64
CA ALA A 12 10.30 2.25 -8.77
C ALA A 12 11.07 3.43 -8.16
N THR A 13 12.38 3.53 -8.36
CA THR A 13 13.21 4.64 -7.86
C THR A 13 13.54 5.65 -8.95
N GLY A 14 13.29 6.93 -8.66
CA GLY A 14 13.82 8.07 -9.42
C GLY A 14 12.94 8.54 -10.59
N GLY A 15 12.25 9.65 -10.38
CA GLY A 15 11.58 10.42 -11.43
C GLY A 15 10.04 10.38 -11.39
N PRO A 16 9.37 11.28 -12.14
CA PRO A 16 7.91 11.41 -12.12
C PRO A 16 7.16 10.15 -12.59
N ALA A 17 7.72 9.44 -13.59
CA ALA A 17 7.12 8.20 -14.09
C ALA A 17 7.13 7.08 -13.03
N ALA A 18 8.19 6.97 -12.24
CA ALA A 18 8.27 6.03 -11.14
C ALA A 18 7.24 6.34 -10.04
N ALA A 19 6.98 7.62 -9.77
CA ALA A 19 5.94 8.04 -8.83
C ALA A 19 4.54 7.65 -9.31
N ILE A 20 4.23 7.86 -10.60
CA ILE A 20 2.94 7.44 -11.18
C ILE A 20 2.78 5.92 -11.09
N MET A 21 3.80 5.15 -11.48
CA MET A 21 3.76 3.69 -11.36
C MET A 21 3.55 3.22 -9.92
N LEU A 22 4.20 3.86 -8.94
CA LEU A 22 4.00 3.56 -7.53
C LEU A 22 2.57 3.85 -7.08
N VAL A 23 1.98 4.97 -7.50
CA VAL A 23 0.59 5.31 -7.19
C VAL A 23 -0.37 4.26 -7.78
N GLU A 24 -0.19 3.88 -9.04
CA GLU A 24 -1.01 2.85 -9.69
C GLU A 24 -0.85 1.47 -9.02
N ALA A 25 0.39 1.10 -8.67
CA ALA A 25 0.66 -0.13 -7.92
C ALA A 25 -0.04 -0.13 -6.55
N TRP A 26 -0.04 1.00 -5.85
CA TRP A 26 -0.75 1.14 -4.58
C TRP A 26 -2.27 1.05 -4.76
N ARG A 27 -2.84 1.66 -5.81
CA ARG A 27 -4.27 1.54 -6.12
C ARG A 27 -4.67 0.07 -6.32
N ALA A 28 -3.95 -0.64 -7.19
CA ALA A 28 -4.19 -2.05 -7.43
C ALA A 28 -4.07 -2.91 -6.16
N LEU A 29 -3.06 -2.62 -5.32
CA LEU A 29 -2.86 -3.35 -4.06
C LEU A 29 -4.00 -3.10 -3.06
N LEU A 30 -4.49 -1.87 -2.96
CA LEU A 30 -5.60 -1.53 -2.07
C LEU A 30 -6.92 -2.16 -2.52
N GLU A 31 -7.17 -2.23 -3.83
CA GLU A 31 -8.33 -2.93 -4.40
C GLU A 31 -8.29 -4.43 -4.10
N LEU A 32 -7.14 -5.09 -4.29
CA LEU A 32 -6.97 -6.50 -3.94
C LEU A 32 -7.20 -6.75 -2.44
N HIS A 33 -6.80 -5.80 -1.61
CA HIS A 33 -6.92 -5.88 -0.16
C HIS A 33 -8.19 -5.24 0.42
N GLU A 34 -9.18 -4.92 -0.42
CA GLU A 34 -10.42 -4.26 -0.02
C GLU A 34 -11.00 -4.88 1.27
N THR A 35 -11.42 -4.01 2.19
CA THR A 35 -12.09 -4.42 3.42
C THR A 35 -13.53 -4.80 3.15
N THR A 36 -13.95 -5.98 3.61
CA THR A 36 -15.34 -6.40 3.60
C THR A 36 -16.18 -5.56 4.55
N ALA A 37 -17.51 -5.65 4.45
CA ALA A 37 -18.45 -5.03 5.40
C ALA A 37 -18.18 -5.41 6.88
N SER A 38 -17.53 -6.54 7.13
CA SER A 38 -17.11 -6.99 8.46
C SER A 38 -15.73 -6.47 8.91
N GLY A 39 -15.08 -5.61 8.13
CA GLY A 39 -13.75 -5.07 8.40
C GLY A 39 -12.60 -6.05 8.14
N ALA A 40 -12.87 -7.20 7.50
CA ALA A 40 -11.85 -8.18 7.16
C ALA A 40 -11.21 -7.86 5.81
N CYS A 41 -9.91 -8.12 5.64
CA CYS A 41 -9.29 -8.01 4.33
C CYS A 41 -9.69 -9.19 3.43
N ARG A 42 -10.21 -8.90 2.23
CA ARG A 42 -10.64 -9.89 1.24
C ARG A 42 -9.51 -10.86 0.85
N ALA A 43 -8.31 -10.36 0.57
CA ALA A 43 -7.17 -11.17 0.16
C ALA A 43 -6.53 -12.00 1.30
N CYS A 44 -6.51 -11.47 2.53
CA CYS A 44 -5.84 -12.17 3.64
C CYS A 44 -6.73 -13.24 4.31
N GLY A 45 -8.03 -13.27 3.99
CA GLY A 45 -8.97 -14.26 4.49
C GLY A 45 -9.42 -14.04 5.95
N PRO A 46 -10.24 -14.97 6.47
CA PRO A 46 -10.98 -14.79 7.72
C PRO A 46 -10.09 -14.71 8.98
N ARG A 47 -8.82 -15.11 8.90
CA ARG A 47 -7.86 -15.03 10.01
C ARG A 47 -7.57 -13.58 10.45
N TRP A 48 -7.83 -12.61 9.57
CA TRP A 48 -7.60 -11.18 9.84
C TRP A 48 -8.88 -10.40 10.14
N ARG A 49 -10.02 -11.08 10.41
CA ARG A 49 -11.33 -10.43 10.70
C ARG A 49 -11.31 -9.39 11.84
N ARG A 50 -10.31 -9.42 12.74
CA ARG A 50 -10.22 -8.48 13.87
C ARG A 50 -8.99 -7.58 13.85
N ARG A 51 -8.14 -7.66 12.81
CA ARG A 51 -6.90 -6.87 12.73
C ARG A 51 -6.66 -6.37 11.31
N MET A 52 -6.27 -5.11 11.21
CA MET A 52 -5.88 -4.50 9.95
C MET A 52 -4.64 -5.20 9.36
N CYS A 53 -4.70 -5.60 8.09
CA CYS A 53 -3.60 -6.30 7.44
C CYS A 53 -2.39 -5.36 7.24
N SER A 54 -1.22 -5.92 6.91
CA SER A 54 0.01 -5.15 6.71
C SER A 54 -0.14 -4.05 5.66
N VAL A 55 -0.81 -4.32 4.55
CA VAL A 55 -1.05 -3.34 3.46
C VAL A 55 -1.76 -2.10 3.99
N TRP A 56 -2.91 -2.28 4.64
CA TRP A 56 -3.67 -1.16 5.21
C TRP A 56 -2.92 -0.45 6.36
N ARG A 57 -2.15 -1.17 7.16
CA ARG A 57 -1.27 -0.56 8.18
C ARG A 57 -0.24 0.38 7.54
N VAL A 58 0.38 -0.03 6.45
CA VAL A 58 1.35 0.80 5.71
C VAL A 58 0.64 1.98 5.05
N ALA A 59 -0.49 1.75 4.37
CA ALA A 59 -1.26 2.82 3.73
C ALA A 59 -1.66 3.92 4.73
N VAL A 60 -2.17 3.56 5.90
CA VAL A 60 -2.50 4.53 6.96
C VAL A 60 -1.25 5.28 7.46
N ALA A 61 -0.12 4.57 7.61
CA ALA A 61 1.10 5.20 8.09
C ALA A 61 1.67 6.22 7.08
N TYR A 62 1.60 5.96 5.78
CA TYR A 62 2.22 6.81 4.77
C TYR A 62 1.27 7.83 4.12
N PHE A 63 -0.02 7.52 3.97
CA PHE A 63 -0.98 8.46 3.38
C PHE A 63 -1.62 9.36 4.43
N VAL A 64 -2.01 8.83 5.59
CA VAL A 64 -2.77 9.62 6.58
C VAL A 64 -1.86 10.33 7.58
N ARG A 65 -0.78 9.67 8.05
CA ARG A 65 0.11 10.30 9.05
C ARG A 65 1.08 11.29 8.42
N HIS A 66 1.41 11.14 7.14
CA HIS A 66 2.27 12.08 6.43
C HIS A 66 1.56 13.40 6.09
N GLU A 67 0.24 13.39 5.85
CA GLU A 67 -0.55 14.61 5.63
C GLU A 67 -0.59 15.52 6.87
N ARG A 68 -0.46 14.97 8.09
CA ARG A 68 -0.36 15.78 9.32
C ARG A 68 1.00 16.45 9.53
N GLY A 69 2.04 16.02 8.81
CA GLY A 69 3.38 16.62 8.87
C GLY A 69 3.65 17.68 7.79
N ALA A 70 2.89 17.67 6.69
CA ALA A 70 3.10 18.55 5.54
C ALA A 70 2.30 19.87 5.58
N GLY A 71 1.43 20.06 6.59
CA GLY A 71 0.61 21.27 6.78
C GLY A 71 1.03 22.15 7.95
N GLY A 72 2.25 21.98 8.48
CA GLY A 72 2.75 22.71 9.64
C GLY A 72 4.11 23.35 9.39
N SER A 73 4.15 24.41 8.59
CA SER A 73 5.12 25.52 8.63
C SER A 73 4.64 26.64 7.73
#